data_AF-A0A973J8L4-F1
#
_entry.id   AF-A0A973J8L4-F1
#
_cell.length_a   1.000
_cell.length_b   1.000
_cell.length_c   1.000
_cell.angle_alpha   90.00
_cell.angle_beta   90.00
_cell.angle_gamma   90.00
#
_symmetry.space_group_name_H-M   'P 1'
#
loop_
_entity.id
_entity.type
_entity.pdbx_description
1 polymer ?
#
loop_
_entity_poly.entity_id
_entity_poly.type
_entity_poly.pdbx_seq_one_letter_code
_entity_poly.pdbx_strand_id
1 'polypeptide(L)' 'PELLPRLQAEVPKDAPIALICRTGNRTDALARELAAQGYTRIYNVRDGITRWIGEGGPVVKN' A
#
# COMPACT_ATOMS: atom_id res chain seq x y z
N PRO A 1 -13.10 0.47 2.94
CA PRO A 1 -13.55 -0.12 4.23
C PRO A 1 -13.04 -1.55 4.43
N GLU A 2 -13.02 -2.39 3.39
CA GLU A 2 -12.73 -3.83 3.47
C GLU A 2 -11.22 -4.23 3.46
N LEU A 3 -10.31 -3.29 3.19
CA LEU A 3 -8.92 -3.65 2.90
C LEU A 3 -8.18 -4.21 4.13
N LEU A 4 -8.35 -3.57 5.30
CA LEU A 4 -7.57 -3.90 6.49
C LEU A 4 -7.93 -5.29 7.05
N PRO A 5 -9.22 -5.66 7.25
CA PRO A 5 -9.56 -7.01 7.72
C PRO A 5 -9.08 -8.11 6.77
N ARG A 6 -9.18 -7.89 5.45
CA ARG A 6 -8.71 -8.85 4.45
C ARG A 6 -7.19 -9.02 4.46
N LEU A 7 -6.46 -7.91 4.53
CA LEU A 7 -5.01 -7.92 4.64
C LEU A 7 -4.56 -8.69 5.89
N GLN A 8 -5.21 -8.48 7.02
CA GLN A 8 -4.91 -9.20 8.27
C GLN A 8 -5.15 -10.71 8.17
N ALA A 9 -6.15 -11.14 7.40
CA ALA A 9 -6.46 -12.55 7.21
C ALA A 9 -5.49 -13.25 6.24
N GLU A 10 -4.97 -12.53 5.25
CA GLU A 10 -4.23 -13.11 4.12
C GLU A 10 -2.71 -12.87 4.18
N VAL A 11 -2.24 -11.85 4.91
CA VAL A 11 -0.85 -11.38 4.83
C VAL A 11 -0.12 -11.48 6.19
N PRO A 12 0.96 -12.29 6.27
CA PRO A 12 1.82 -12.36 7.46
C PRO A 12 2.42 -11.00 7.84
N LYS A 13 2.70 -10.79 9.14
CA LYS A 13 3.20 -9.51 9.66
C LYS A 13 4.61 -9.14 9.20
N ASP A 14 5.41 -10.14 8.84
CA ASP A 14 6.76 -10.01 8.33
C ASP A 14 6.83 -10.00 6.79
N ALA A 15 5.70 -10.14 6.10
CA ALA A 15 5.67 -10.04 4.65
C ALA A 15 5.91 -8.59 4.19
N PRO A 16 6.64 -8.37 3.09
CA PRO A 16 6.79 -7.04 2.50
C PRO A 16 5.46 -6.56 1.89
N ILE A 17 5.00 -5.37 2.29
CA ILE A 17 3.75 -4.76 1.83
C ILE A 17 4.05 -3.41 1.19
N ALA A 18 3.74 -3.26 -0.10
CA ALA A 18 3.76 -1.96 -0.78
C ALA A 18 2.34 -1.39 -0.85
N LEU A 19 2.12 -0.23 -0.21
CA LEU A 19 0.87 0.50 -0.26
C LEU A 19 0.96 1.60 -1.31
N ILE A 20 -0.03 1.62 -2.21
CA ILE A 20 -0.12 2.60 -3.27
C ILE A 20 -1.52 3.20 -3.34
N CYS A 21 -1.60 4.53 -3.50
CA CYS A 21 -2.84 5.21 -3.84
C CYS A 21 -2.64 6.11 -5.06
N ARG A 22 -3.47 7.16 -5.22
CA ARG A 22 -3.35 8.05 -6.37
C ARG A 22 -2.04 8.85 -6.31
N THR A 23 -1.77 9.50 -5.18
CA THR A 23 -0.66 10.45 -4.96
C THR A 23 0.09 10.23 -3.65
N GLY A 24 0.07 9.00 -3.10
CA GLY A 24 0.75 8.64 -1.83
C GLY A 24 0.11 9.09 -0.50
N ASN A 25 -0.73 10.13 -0.49
CA ASN A 25 -1.25 10.72 0.77
C ASN A 25 -2.22 9.82 1.54
N ARG A 26 -3.07 9.03 0.85
CA ARG A 26 -4.11 8.23 1.51
C ARG A 26 -3.55 6.98 2.19
N THR A 27 -2.39 6.52 1.75
CA THR A 27 -1.76 5.29 2.24
C THR A 27 -0.93 5.50 3.50
N ASP A 28 -0.63 6.75 3.86
CA ASP A 28 0.12 7.08 5.09
C ASP A 28 -0.62 6.69 6.37
N ALA A 29 -1.92 6.99 6.47
CA ALA A 29 -2.72 6.63 7.64
C ALA A 29 -2.78 5.11 7.83
N LEU A 30 -3.02 4.38 6.74
CA LEU A 30 -3.06 2.92 6.74
C LEU A 30 -1.69 2.30 7.08
N ALA A 31 -0.60 2.87 6.56
CA ALA A 31 0.75 2.40 6.89
C ALA A 31 1.04 2.52 8.39
N ARG A 32 0.64 3.63 9.02
CA ARG A 32 0.79 3.83 10.46
C ARG A 32 -0.05 2.85 11.27
N GLU A 33 -1.28 2.59 10.84
CA GLU A 33 -2.17 1.62 11.49
C GLU A 33 -1.61 0.19 11.42
N LEU A 34 -1.14 -0.24 10.26
CA LEU A 34 -0.49 -1.55 10.10
C LEU A 34 0.78 -1.66 10.95
N ALA A 35 1.60 -0.61 11.00
CA ALA A 35 2.80 -0.60 11.84
C ALA A 35 2.44 -0.74 13.33
N ALA A 36 1.40 -0.05 13.80
CA ALA A 36 0.91 -0.16 15.17
C ALA A 36 0.38 -1.57 15.51
N GLN A 37 -0.05 -2.33 14.50
CA GLN A 37 -0.51 -3.72 14.64
C GLN A 37 0.61 -4.76 14.50
N GLY A 38 1.85 -4.32 14.31
CA GLY A 38 3.05 -5.16 14.30
C GLY A 38 3.50 -5.63 12.92
N TYR A 39 3.00 -5.04 11.83
CA TYR A 39 3.58 -5.26 10.51
C TYR A 39 4.93 -4.55 10.41
N THR A 40 5.97 -5.28 9.98
CA THR A 40 7.36 -4.82 10.11
C THR A 40 7.97 -4.32 8.80
N ARG A 41 7.38 -4.66 7.66
CA ARG A 41 7.93 -4.36 6.32
C ARG A 41 6.93 -3.62 5.42
N ILE A 42 6.54 -2.42 5.84
CA ILE A 42 5.56 -1.60 5.11
C ILE A 42 6.29 -0.51 4.31
N TYR A 43 5.92 -0.37 3.03
CA TYR A 43 6.46 0.63 2.11
C TYR A 43 5.32 1.47 1.56
N ASN A 44 5.36 2.79 1.76
CA ASN A 44 4.42 3.69 1.08
C ASN A 44 5.03 4.19 -0.24
N VAL A 45 4.32 3.99 -1.35
CA VAL A 45 4.67 4.55 -2.65
C VAL A 45 4.26 6.03 -2.67
N ARG A 46 5.19 6.89 -2.22
CA ARG A 46 4.94 8.32 -1.93
C ARG A 46 4.43 9.12 -3.13
N ASP A 47 4.83 8.77 -4.34
CA ASP A 47 4.39 9.48 -5.54
C ASP A 47 3.11 8.89 -6.17
N GLY A 48 2.59 7.81 -5.57
CA GLY A 48 1.38 7.13 -6.00
C GLY A 48 1.45 6.52 -7.41
N ILE A 49 0.33 5.95 -7.85
CA ILE A 49 0.21 5.30 -9.16
C ILE A 49 0.30 6.30 -10.32
N THR A 50 0.00 7.59 -10.08
CA THR A 50 0.08 8.61 -11.14
C THR A 50 1.48 8.80 -11.66
N ARG A 51 2.50 8.75 -10.78
CA ARG A 51 3.90 8.84 -11.22
C ARG A 51 4.32 7.61 -12.00
N TRP A 52 3.99 6.41 -11.51
CA TRP A 52 4.26 5.16 -12.21
C TRP A 52 3.72 5.18 -13.65
N ILE A 53 2.46 5.61 -13.82
CA ILE A 53 1.83 5.76 -15.14
C ILE A 53 2.53 6.86 -15.97
N GLY A 54 2.85 8.00 -15.35
CA GLY A 54 3.52 9.12 -16.02
C GLY A 54 4.92 8.79 -16.53
N GLU A 55 5.63 7.87 -15.87
CA GLU A 55 6.94 7.36 -16.29
C GLU A 55 6.83 6.21 -17.32
N GLY A 56 5.62 5.88 -17.79
CA GLY A 56 5.39 4.83 -18.78
C GLY A 56 5.39 3.42 -18.20
N GLY A 57 5.23 3.28 -16.88
CA GLY A 57 5.16 1.99 -16.21
C GLY A 57 3.95 1.16 -16.68
N PRO A 58 4.08 -0.18 -16.79
CA PRO A 58 3.01 -1.04 -17.24
C PRO A 58 1.83 -1.01 -16.27
N VAL A 59 0.61 -0.98 -16.80
CA VAL A 59 -0.64 -1.08 -16.04
C VAL A 59 -1.63 -1.96 -16.79
N VAL A 60 -2.43 -2.72 -16.05
CA VAL A 60 -3.60 -3.40 -16.59
C VAL A 60 -4.82 -2.53 -16.33
N LYS A 61 -5.62 -2.28 -17.37
CA LYS A 61 -6.91 -1.61 -17.25
C LYS A 61 -7.99 -2.68 -17.18
N ASN A 62 -8.87 -2.57 -16.19
CA ASN A 62 -10.10 -3.36 -16.12
C ASN A 62 -11.22 -2.70 -16.92
#